data_AF-A0A410N747-F1
#
_entry.id   AF-A0A410N747-F1
#
_cell.length_a   1.000
_cell.length_b   1.000
_cell.length_c   1.000
_cell.angle_alpha   90.00
_cell.angle_beta   90.00
_cell.angle_gamma   90.00
#
_symmetry.space_group_name_H-M   'P 1'
#
loop_
_entity.id
_entity.type
_entity.pdbx_description
1 polymer ?
#
loop_
_entity_poly.entity_id
_entity_poly.type
_entity_poly.pdbx_seq_one_letter_code
_entity_poly.pdbx_strand_id
1 'polypeptide(L)'
;MRVLLLVLALVAIASAGHGHGHGHDDHDHGHGHGRRGQQFRFGGLMDAARGMLSARADAQEARIQKITNDIAALEKELGQAGEIPDLDTLSRRVEFLEGVGCMKKEFYCGNDRPECINQMLVCDGKPDCANGGDERADVCDKVPTVGSSWYGVIHWSACSFNAKETEARLVITGTDRSEHFTTNTRLTVTSILEGHVDGHKAWRSTNHEGTFFTGLRRIIIQPAGERRIGMTCLFDGLNWDKCICKILTEGGLQECGRAIFRKM
;
A
#
# COMPACT_ATOMS: atom_id res chain seq x y z
N MET A 1 4.37 13.40 28.66
CA MET A 1 5.35 13.04 29.72
C MET A 1 4.81 12.12 30.84
N ARG A 2 3.51 11.77 30.91
CA ARG A 2 3.01 10.79 31.90
C ARG A 2 2.99 9.32 31.43
N VAL A 3 3.14 9.06 30.13
CA VAL A 3 3.12 7.70 29.56
C VAL A 3 4.50 7.03 29.59
N LEU A 4 5.59 7.82 29.58
CA LEU A 4 6.96 7.28 29.59
C LEU A 4 7.37 6.65 30.93
N LEU A 5 6.73 7.05 32.04
CA LEU A 5 7.02 6.53 33.39
C LEU A 5 6.39 5.17 33.68
N LEU A 6 5.36 4.76 32.94
CA LEU A 6 4.68 3.47 33.14
C LEU A 6 5.41 2.30 32.46
N VAL A 7 6.16 2.55 31.39
CA VAL A 7 6.87 1.49 30.64
C VAL A 7 8.16 1.05 31.34
N LEU A 8 8.81 1.94 32.10
CA LEU A 8 10.03 1.60 32.86
C LEU A 8 9.77 0.70 34.08
N ALA A 9 8.56 0.70 34.65
CA ALA A 9 8.23 -0.12 35.81
C ALA A 9 7.99 -1.61 35.46
N LEU A 10 7.66 -1.95 34.21
CA LEU A 10 7.41 -3.32 33.79
C LEU A 10 8.67 -4.08 33.38
N VAL A 11 9.78 -3.39 33.06
CA VAL A 11 11.05 -4.04 32.68
C VAL A 11 11.91 -4.42 33.90
N ALA A 12 11.69 -3.81 35.07
CA ALA A 12 12.49 -4.05 36.27
C ALA A 12 12.11 -5.32 37.08
N ILE A 13 11.01 -6.00 36.76
CA ILE A 13 10.57 -7.22 37.48
C ILE A 13 11.08 -8.51 36.80
N ALA A 14 11.58 -8.44 35.57
CA ALA A 14 12.02 -9.61 34.81
C ALA A 14 13.53 -9.95 34.96
N SER A 15 14.29 -9.21 35.79
CA SER A 15 15.74 -9.41 35.92
C SER A 15 16.19 -9.47 37.39
N ALA A 16 15.61 -10.38 38.17
CA ALA A 16 16.16 -10.76 39.47
C ALA A 16 15.86 -12.24 39.80
N GLY A 17 16.82 -13.11 39.48
CA GLY A 17 16.98 -14.41 40.12
C GLY A 17 16.64 -15.61 39.24
N HIS A 18 17.66 -16.27 38.70
CA HIS A 18 18.04 -17.63 39.11
C HIS A 18 19.39 -17.98 38.48
N GLY A 19 20.44 -17.93 39.30
CA GLY A 19 21.78 -18.36 38.97
C GLY A 19 22.02 -19.84 39.35
N HIS A 20 22.76 -20.51 38.47
CA HIS A 20 23.66 -21.64 38.64
C HIS A 20 23.42 -22.69 39.74
N GLY A 21 23.14 -23.92 39.30
CA GLY A 21 23.40 -25.15 40.04
C GLY A 21 24.73 -25.80 39.64
N HIS A 22 25.43 -26.37 40.62
CA HIS A 22 26.50 -27.34 40.43
C HIS A 22 26.53 -28.32 41.62
N GLY A 23 26.48 -29.62 41.30
CA GLY A 23 27.40 -30.62 41.84
C GLY A 23 27.12 -31.33 43.18
N HIS A 24 26.89 -32.65 43.03
CA HIS A 24 27.43 -33.77 43.82
C HIS A 24 26.63 -34.43 44.97
N ASP A 25 26.39 -35.73 44.72
CA ASP A 25 26.50 -36.95 45.56
C ASP A 25 25.85 -37.04 46.94
N ASP A 26 25.04 -38.09 47.16
CA ASP A 26 25.53 -39.34 47.78
C ASP A 26 24.41 -40.38 47.98
N HIS A 27 24.80 -41.64 47.82
CA HIS A 27 24.10 -42.83 48.31
C HIS A 27 24.30 -42.98 49.84
N ASP A 28 23.29 -43.38 50.62
CA ASP A 28 23.44 -44.50 51.59
C ASP A 28 22.11 -44.98 52.23
N HIS A 29 22.16 -46.21 52.70
CA HIS A 29 21.17 -47.10 53.29
C HIS A 29 20.76 -46.80 54.75
N GLY A 30 19.64 -47.40 55.18
CA GLY A 30 19.62 -48.13 56.47
C GLY A 30 18.68 -47.66 57.61
N HIS A 31 17.70 -48.52 57.90
CA HIS A 31 17.15 -48.94 59.22
C HIS A 31 16.60 -47.93 60.25
N GLY A 32 15.39 -48.23 60.76
CA GLY A 32 15.20 -48.35 62.22
C GLY A 32 14.13 -47.50 62.91
N HIS A 33 13.09 -48.20 63.37
CA HIS A 33 12.26 -47.98 64.59
C HIS A 33 11.33 -46.77 64.71
N GLY A 34 10.06 -47.11 65.00
CA GLY A 34 8.96 -46.17 65.08
C GLY A 34 8.94 -45.27 66.31
N ARG A 35 8.04 -44.28 66.25
CA ARG A 35 7.15 -43.92 67.36
C ARG A 35 5.94 -43.14 66.83
N ARG A 36 4.80 -43.45 67.44
CA ARG A 36 3.48 -42.89 67.19
C ARG A 36 3.47 -41.36 67.35
N GLY A 37 2.89 -40.67 66.38
CA GLY A 37 2.32 -39.34 66.52
C GLY A 37 1.13 -39.23 65.56
N GLN A 38 -0.09 -39.26 66.10
CA GLN A 38 -1.31 -39.06 65.32
C GLN A 38 -1.33 -37.62 64.77
N GLN A 39 -1.35 -37.48 63.45
CA GLN A 39 -1.74 -36.25 62.77
C GLN A 39 -2.87 -36.57 61.80
N PHE A 40 -4.04 -35.99 62.06
CA PHE A 40 -5.24 -36.12 61.25
C PHE A 40 -5.00 -35.63 59.81
N ARG A 41 -5.31 -36.49 58.83
CA ARG A 41 -5.19 -36.23 57.38
C ARG A 41 -6.28 -35.28 56.91
N PHE A 42 -5.96 -33.99 56.78
CA PHE A 42 -6.77 -33.00 56.06
C PHE A 42 -6.26 -32.70 54.63
N GLY A 43 -5.31 -33.50 54.11
CA GLY A 43 -4.65 -33.25 52.80
C GLY A 43 -5.37 -33.80 51.55
N GLY A 44 -6.27 -34.77 51.68
CA GLY A 44 -6.80 -35.50 50.52
C GLY A 44 -7.76 -34.71 49.61
N LEU A 45 -8.47 -33.71 50.15
CA LEU A 45 -9.45 -32.94 49.39
C LEU A 45 -8.79 -31.88 48.47
N MET A 46 -7.72 -31.26 48.96
CA MET A 46 -6.95 -30.25 48.21
C MET A 46 -6.17 -30.89 47.04
N ASP A 47 -5.64 -32.11 47.23
CA ASP A 47 -4.95 -32.85 46.17
C ASP A 47 -5.92 -33.32 45.08
N ALA A 48 -7.13 -33.74 45.46
CA ALA A 48 -8.18 -34.08 44.50
C ALA A 48 -8.68 -32.86 43.70
N ALA A 49 -8.81 -31.70 44.35
CA ALA A 49 -9.17 -30.44 43.69
C ALA A 49 -8.07 -29.95 42.73
N ARG A 50 -6.79 -30.08 43.11
CA ARG A 50 -5.65 -29.80 42.22
C ARG A 50 -5.62 -30.74 41.02
N GLY A 51 -5.86 -32.03 41.22
CA GLY A 51 -5.93 -33.02 40.12
C GLY A 51 -7.03 -32.70 39.11
N MET A 52 -8.22 -32.30 39.57
CA MET A 52 -9.33 -31.88 38.68
C MET A 52 -9.03 -30.58 37.94
N LEU A 53 -8.33 -29.62 38.56
CA LEU A 53 -7.92 -28.37 37.91
C LEU A 53 -6.82 -28.61 36.87
N SER A 54 -5.85 -29.48 37.17
CA SER A 54 -4.81 -29.91 36.22
C SER A 54 -5.42 -30.56 34.99
N ALA A 55 -6.33 -31.54 35.18
CA ALA A 55 -6.98 -32.23 34.08
C ALA A 55 -7.81 -31.28 33.18
N ARG A 56 -8.39 -30.21 33.77
CA ARG A 56 -9.06 -29.17 33.00
C ARG A 56 -8.06 -28.30 32.21
N ALA A 57 -6.92 -27.96 32.79
CA ALA A 57 -5.88 -27.20 32.11
C ALA A 57 -5.33 -27.99 30.91
N ASP A 58 -5.01 -29.28 31.11
CA ASP A 58 -4.49 -30.17 30.06
C ASP A 58 -5.51 -30.32 28.91
N ALA A 59 -6.80 -30.42 29.24
CA ALA A 59 -7.87 -30.48 28.23
C ALA A 59 -8.02 -29.17 27.43
N GLN A 60 -7.83 -28.01 28.07
CA GLN A 60 -7.82 -26.72 27.36
C GLN A 60 -6.56 -26.57 26.50
N GLU A 61 -5.40 -27.01 26.98
CA GLU A 61 -4.15 -26.98 26.22
C GLU A 61 -4.25 -27.81 24.93
N ALA A 62 -4.80 -29.03 25.02
CA ALA A 62 -5.05 -29.87 23.85
C ALA A 62 -6.03 -29.21 22.85
N ARG A 63 -7.04 -28.48 23.35
CA ARG A 63 -8.00 -27.76 22.50
C ARG A 63 -7.37 -26.55 21.83
N ILE A 64 -6.53 -25.80 22.54
CA ILE A 64 -5.78 -24.67 21.99
C ILE A 64 -4.83 -25.17 20.90
N GLN A 65 -4.09 -26.26 21.16
CA GLN A 65 -3.16 -26.85 20.20
C GLN A 65 -3.87 -27.34 18.94
N LYS A 66 -5.10 -27.86 19.07
CA LYS A 66 -5.90 -28.24 17.92
C LYS A 66 -6.28 -27.00 17.08
N ILE A 67 -6.78 -25.95 17.73
CA ILE A 67 -7.19 -24.72 17.03
C ILE A 67 -6.00 -24.04 16.34
N THR A 68 -4.82 -24.01 16.96
CA THR A 68 -3.62 -23.43 16.33
C THR A 68 -3.19 -24.21 15.09
N ASN A 69 -3.25 -25.55 15.13
CA ASN A 69 -2.98 -26.39 13.98
C ASN A 69 -4.02 -26.19 12.87
N ASP A 70 -5.30 -26.10 13.23
CA ASP A 70 -6.39 -25.86 12.28
C ASP A 70 -6.24 -24.48 11.60
N ILE A 71 -5.86 -23.44 12.35
CA ILE A 71 -5.55 -22.09 11.80
C ILE A 71 -4.36 -22.16 10.84
N ALA A 72 -3.26 -22.82 11.22
CA ALA A 72 -2.09 -22.95 10.36
C ALA A 72 -2.38 -23.73 9.07
N ALA A 73 -3.25 -24.74 9.13
CA ALA A 73 -3.71 -25.46 7.96
C ALA A 73 -4.57 -24.58 7.05
N LEU A 74 -5.49 -23.80 7.62
CA LEU A 74 -6.33 -22.86 6.88
C LEU A 74 -5.52 -21.73 6.23
N GLU A 75 -4.52 -21.18 6.91
CA GLU A 75 -3.61 -20.16 6.32
C GLU A 75 -2.86 -20.72 5.11
N LYS A 76 -2.42 -21.98 5.19
CA LYS A 76 -1.75 -22.66 4.08
C LYS A 76 -2.70 -22.92 2.91
N GLU A 77 -3.93 -23.34 3.17
CA GLU A 77 -4.96 -23.51 2.14
C GLU A 77 -5.32 -22.17 1.48
N LEU A 78 -5.44 -21.10 2.26
CA LEU A 78 -5.71 -19.75 1.75
C LEU A 78 -4.53 -19.20 0.93
N GLY A 79 -3.29 -19.49 1.33
CA GLY A 79 -2.10 -19.12 0.54
C GLY A 79 -1.97 -19.89 -0.78
N GLN A 80 -2.62 -21.05 -0.91
CA GLN A 80 -2.64 -21.87 -2.14
C GLN A 80 -3.85 -21.57 -3.02
N ALA A 81 -4.96 -21.11 -2.43
CA ALA A 81 -6.03 -20.47 -3.15
C ALA A 81 -5.46 -19.18 -3.75
N GLY A 82 -5.01 -19.24 -5.00
CA GLY A 82 -4.45 -18.08 -5.71
C GLY A 82 -5.39 -16.87 -5.63
N GLU A 83 -4.81 -15.67 -5.76
CA GLU A 83 -5.56 -14.42 -5.79
C GLU A 83 -6.79 -14.56 -6.70
N ILE A 84 -7.97 -14.22 -6.15
CA ILE A 84 -9.19 -14.09 -6.94
C ILE A 84 -8.84 -13.19 -8.13
N PRO A 85 -9.07 -13.62 -9.38
CA PRO A 85 -8.75 -12.79 -10.54
C PRO A 85 -9.45 -11.45 -10.37
N ASP A 86 -8.68 -10.37 -10.50
CA ASP A 86 -9.18 -9.00 -10.34
C ASP A 86 -10.23 -8.69 -11.42
N LEU A 87 -11.49 -9.01 -11.09
CA LEU A 87 -12.65 -8.82 -11.94
C LEU A 87 -12.92 -7.34 -12.20
N ASP A 88 -12.50 -6.46 -11.28
CA ASP A 88 -12.64 -5.01 -11.45
C ASP A 88 -11.73 -4.52 -12.59
N THR A 89 -10.47 -4.95 -12.59
CA THR A 89 -9.54 -4.67 -13.70
C THR A 89 -10.05 -5.18 -15.04
N LEU A 90 -10.65 -6.38 -15.08
CA LEU A 90 -11.22 -6.89 -16.32
C LEU A 90 -12.43 -6.08 -16.78
N SER A 91 -13.36 -5.78 -15.86
CA SER A 91 -14.57 -4.99 -16.12
C SER A 91 -14.23 -3.62 -16.72
N ARG A 92 -13.24 -2.93 -16.14
CA ARG A 92 -12.83 -1.60 -16.61
C ARG A 92 -12.05 -1.62 -17.91
N ARG A 93 -11.30 -2.70 -18.19
CA ARG A 93 -10.70 -2.90 -19.53
C ARG A 93 -11.78 -3.09 -20.58
N VAL A 94 -12.84 -3.82 -20.25
CA VAL A 94 -14.01 -3.97 -21.12
C VAL A 94 -14.70 -2.62 -21.28
N GLU A 95 -14.99 -1.89 -20.21
CA GLU A 95 -15.60 -0.56 -20.25
C GLU A 95 -14.77 0.46 -21.05
N PHE A 96 -13.44 0.39 -20.96
CA PHE A 96 -12.54 1.22 -21.77
C PHE A 96 -12.57 0.85 -23.27
N LEU A 97 -12.74 -0.44 -23.60
CA LEU A 97 -12.80 -0.93 -24.98
C LEU A 97 -14.17 -0.72 -25.62
N GLU A 98 -15.24 -0.96 -24.86
CA GLU A 98 -16.64 -0.74 -25.25
C GLU A 98 -16.96 0.74 -25.32
N GLY A 99 -16.31 1.54 -24.46
CA GLY A 99 -16.51 2.98 -24.34
C GLY A 99 -17.77 3.30 -23.54
N VAL A 100 -17.64 4.17 -22.56
CA VAL A 100 -18.75 4.66 -21.71
C VAL A 100 -19.75 5.56 -22.44
N GLY A 101 -19.63 5.72 -23.76
CA GLY A 101 -20.46 6.62 -24.56
C GLY A 101 -20.21 8.13 -24.34
N CYS A 102 -19.37 8.51 -23.37
CA CYS A 102 -19.03 9.90 -23.10
C CYS A 102 -17.98 10.46 -24.08
N MET A 103 -18.04 11.77 -24.33
CA MET A 103 -17.06 12.49 -25.15
C MET A 103 -15.69 12.62 -24.46
N LYS A 104 -14.65 12.98 -25.22
CA LYS A 104 -13.23 13.04 -24.75
C LYS A 104 -12.97 13.95 -23.53
N LYS A 105 -13.90 14.84 -23.18
CA LYS A 105 -13.79 15.82 -22.08
C LYS A 105 -14.90 15.66 -21.04
N GLU A 106 -15.56 14.51 -21.05
CA GLU A 106 -16.65 14.20 -20.15
C GLU A 106 -16.22 13.15 -19.13
N PHE A 107 -16.82 13.24 -17.96
CA PHE A 107 -16.69 12.30 -16.86
C PHE A 107 -17.94 11.43 -16.79
N TYR A 108 -17.74 10.12 -16.62
CA TYR A 108 -18.80 9.14 -16.49
C TYR A 108 -19.20 8.99 -15.02
N CYS A 109 -20.47 9.23 -14.71
CA CYS A 109 -20.99 9.21 -13.34
C CYS A 109 -21.05 7.83 -12.69
N GLY A 110 -20.83 6.74 -13.42
CA GLY A 110 -20.83 5.38 -12.87
C GLY A 110 -22.22 4.85 -12.50
N ASN A 111 -23.26 5.33 -13.17
CA ASN A 111 -24.65 4.94 -12.96
C ASN A 111 -25.09 3.79 -13.86
N ASP A 112 -26.17 3.07 -13.50
CA ASP A 112 -26.80 2.06 -14.37
C ASP A 112 -27.28 2.64 -15.71
N ARG A 113 -27.49 3.96 -15.75
CA ARG A 113 -27.78 4.71 -16.97
C ARG A 113 -26.55 5.56 -17.34
N PRO A 114 -26.21 5.64 -18.64
CA PRO A 114 -25.09 6.46 -19.07
C PRO A 114 -25.40 7.95 -18.84
N GLU A 115 -24.69 8.53 -17.89
CA GLU A 115 -24.72 9.94 -17.55
C GLU A 115 -23.29 10.48 -17.65
N CYS A 116 -23.13 11.53 -18.44
CA CYS A 116 -21.86 12.15 -18.74
C CYS A 116 -21.95 13.63 -18.38
N ILE A 117 -21.04 14.11 -17.54
CA ILE A 117 -20.92 15.53 -17.19
C ILE A 117 -19.62 16.09 -17.71
N ASN A 118 -19.49 17.41 -17.79
CA ASN A 118 -18.23 18.04 -18.18
C ASN A 118 -17.16 17.76 -17.11
N GLN A 119 -15.92 17.43 -17.53
CA GLN A 119 -14.78 17.24 -16.62
C GLN A 119 -14.56 18.39 -15.62
N MET A 120 -15.00 19.62 -15.96
CA MET A 120 -14.84 20.82 -15.14
C MET A 120 -15.81 20.88 -13.95
N LEU A 121 -16.86 20.05 -13.98
CA LEU A 121 -17.86 19.90 -12.93
C LEU A 121 -17.46 18.85 -11.88
N VAL A 122 -16.41 18.06 -12.16
CA VAL A 122 -15.97 17.04 -11.22
C VAL A 122 -15.23 17.68 -10.05
N CYS A 123 -15.67 17.36 -8.83
CA CYS A 123 -15.10 17.90 -7.59
C CYS A 123 -15.13 19.43 -7.58
N ASP A 124 -16.24 20.04 -7.99
CA ASP A 124 -16.44 21.49 -7.94
C ASP A 124 -17.18 21.94 -6.66
N GLY A 125 -17.59 20.97 -5.83
CA GLY A 125 -18.32 21.19 -4.58
C GLY A 125 -19.83 21.13 -4.73
N LYS A 126 -20.36 20.81 -5.91
CA LYS A 126 -21.79 20.61 -6.17
C LYS A 126 -22.01 19.26 -6.87
N PRO A 127 -22.98 18.46 -6.41
CA PRO A 127 -23.30 17.21 -7.08
C PRO A 127 -24.01 17.50 -8.41
N ASP A 128 -23.32 17.26 -9.52
CA ASP A 128 -23.86 17.35 -10.88
C ASP A 128 -24.30 15.99 -11.43
N CYS A 129 -23.69 14.89 -10.98
CA CYS A 129 -24.22 13.56 -11.28
C CYS A 129 -25.49 13.28 -10.46
N ALA A 130 -26.46 12.55 -11.03
CA ALA A 130 -27.67 12.14 -10.31
C ALA A 130 -27.41 11.29 -9.06
N ASN A 131 -26.27 10.59 -9.01
CA ASN A 131 -25.81 9.81 -7.85
C ASN A 131 -24.81 10.56 -6.95
N GLY A 132 -24.46 11.81 -7.29
CA GLY A 132 -23.40 12.59 -6.64
C GLY A 132 -22.00 11.97 -6.77
N GLY A 133 -21.79 11.09 -7.75
CA GLY A 133 -20.56 10.31 -7.92
C GLY A 133 -19.32 11.16 -8.21
N ASP A 134 -19.53 12.32 -8.81
CA ASP A 134 -18.56 13.36 -9.12
C ASP A 134 -17.98 14.08 -7.89
N GLU A 135 -18.68 14.03 -6.74
CA GLU A 135 -18.29 14.70 -5.49
C GLU A 135 -17.80 13.72 -4.42
N ARG A 136 -17.67 12.43 -4.75
CA ARG A 136 -17.23 11.43 -3.77
C ARG A 136 -15.73 11.55 -3.46
N ALA A 137 -15.38 11.30 -2.20
CA ALA A 137 -14.00 11.30 -1.72
C ALA A 137 -13.07 10.33 -2.49
N ASP A 138 -13.59 9.17 -2.92
CA ASP A 138 -12.82 8.19 -3.70
C ASP A 138 -12.47 8.68 -5.12
N VAL A 139 -13.09 9.76 -5.60
CA VAL A 139 -12.73 10.49 -6.81
C VAL A 139 -11.90 11.73 -6.46
N CYS A 140 -12.38 12.56 -5.54
CA CYS A 140 -11.83 13.89 -5.29
C CYS A 140 -10.54 13.94 -4.46
N ASP A 141 -10.25 12.89 -3.68
CA ASP A 141 -9.04 12.81 -2.85
C ASP A 141 -7.88 12.12 -3.57
N LYS A 142 -8.11 11.60 -4.79
CA LYS A 142 -7.12 10.88 -5.59
C LYS A 142 -6.18 11.82 -6.34
N VAL A 143 -5.54 12.72 -5.59
CA VAL A 143 -4.57 13.68 -6.10
C VAL A 143 -3.15 13.16 -5.82
N PRO A 144 -2.23 13.24 -6.80
CA PRO A 144 -0.83 12.89 -6.56
C PRO A 144 -0.21 13.74 -5.45
N THR A 145 0.47 13.11 -4.49
CA THR A 145 1.03 13.79 -3.31
C THR A 145 2.47 14.23 -3.51
N VAL A 146 2.90 15.28 -2.81
CA VAL A 146 4.30 15.71 -2.75
C VAL A 146 5.18 14.58 -2.21
N GLY A 147 6.34 14.38 -2.81
CA GLY A 147 7.29 13.33 -2.48
C GLY A 147 6.96 11.98 -3.14
N SER A 148 5.80 11.84 -3.79
CA SER A 148 5.53 10.63 -4.56
C SER A 148 6.52 10.51 -5.73
N SER A 149 7.09 9.32 -5.86
CA SER A 149 8.09 9.00 -6.88
C SER A 149 7.60 7.84 -7.73
N TRP A 150 7.95 7.91 -9.02
CA TRP A 150 7.43 7.03 -10.04
C TRP A 150 8.57 6.56 -10.92
N TYR A 151 8.57 5.28 -11.26
CA TYR A 151 9.54 4.65 -12.14
C TYR A 151 8.89 4.20 -13.44
N GLY A 152 9.58 4.37 -14.56
CA GLY A 152 9.15 3.80 -15.83
C GLY A 152 10.28 3.77 -16.84
N VAL A 153 10.10 2.95 -17.88
CA VAL A 153 10.95 2.95 -19.06
C VAL A 153 10.18 3.61 -20.19
N ILE A 154 10.77 4.64 -20.78
CA ILE A 154 10.24 5.31 -21.96
C ILE A 154 10.71 4.54 -23.18
N HIS A 155 9.76 4.07 -23.98
CA HIS A 155 10.02 3.51 -25.31
C HIS A 155 9.79 4.61 -26.35
N TRP A 156 10.84 4.98 -27.06
CA TRP A 156 10.79 6.05 -28.06
C TRP A 156 10.34 5.51 -29.41
N SER A 157 9.36 6.16 -30.01
CA SER A 157 8.86 5.89 -31.37
C SER A 157 9.26 6.98 -32.37
N ALA A 158 9.49 8.19 -31.87
CA ALA A 158 9.98 9.35 -32.59
C ALA A 158 10.71 10.27 -31.59
N CYS A 159 10.97 11.53 -31.96
CA CYS A 159 11.94 12.41 -31.30
C CYS A 159 13.37 11.91 -31.53
N SER A 160 14.26 12.78 -32.00
CA SER A 160 15.65 12.43 -32.40
C SER A 160 16.52 12.02 -31.19
N PHE A 161 16.17 10.94 -30.53
CA PHE A 161 16.92 10.32 -29.45
C PHE A 161 17.73 9.16 -29.99
N ASN A 162 19.03 9.16 -29.68
CA ASN A 162 19.94 8.10 -30.08
C ASN A 162 19.66 6.77 -29.34
N ALA A 163 18.78 6.78 -28.34
CA ALA A 163 18.42 5.62 -27.54
C ALA A 163 16.98 5.16 -27.84
N LYS A 164 16.80 3.86 -28.03
CA LYS A 164 15.48 3.23 -28.21
C LYS A 164 14.64 3.28 -26.93
N GLU A 165 15.31 3.20 -25.79
CA GLU A 165 14.69 3.16 -24.45
C GLU A 165 15.44 4.08 -23.50
N THR A 166 14.73 4.62 -22.51
CA THR A 166 15.31 5.49 -21.49
C THR A 166 14.64 5.25 -20.15
N GLU A 167 15.43 4.94 -19.13
CA GLU A 167 14.91 4.90 -17.77
C GLU A 167 14.53 6.31 -17.30
N ALA A 168 13.36 6.40 -16.69
CA ALA A 168 12.78 7.63 -16.23
C ALA A 168 12.28 7.50 -14.79
N ARG A 169 12.58 8.51 -13.98
CA ARG A 169 11.93 8.72 -12.68
C ARG A 169 11.16 10.03 -12.72
N LEU A 170 9.93 10.03 -12.23
CA LEU A 170 9.15 11.25 -12.03
C LEU A 170 8.97 11.43 -10.53
N VAL A 171 9.25 12.63 -10.03
CA VAL A 171 9.06 12.98 -8.62
C VAL A 171 8.17 14.20 -8.56
N ILE A 172 7.10 14.11 -7.76
CA ILE A 172 6.20 15.25 -7.53
C ILE A 172 6.79 16.07 -6.40
N THR A 173 7.32 17.24 -6.75
CA THR A 173 8.02 18.12 -5.79
C THR A 173 7.13 19.20 -5.22
N GLY A 174 6.00 19.49 -5.86
CA GLY A 174 5.02 20.45 -5.37
C GLY A 174 3.60 20.14 -5.86
N THR A 175 2.62 20.46 -5.02
CA THR A 175 1.20 20.36 -5.32
C THR A 175 0.52 21.63 -4.82
N ASP A 176 -0.22 22.30 -5.69
CA ASP A 176 -0.98 23.51 -5.36
C ASP A 176 -2.42 23.31 -5.86
N ARG A 177 -3.34 23.17 -4.91
CA ARG A 177 -4.76 22.93 -5.15
C ARG A 177 -5.54 24.07 -4.52
N SER A 178 -6.39 24.72 -5.31
CA SER A 178 -7.27 25.76 -4.79
C SER A 178 -8.35 25.15 -3.90
N GLU A 179 -8.66 25.81 -2.79
CA GLU A 179 -9.79 25.45 -1.92
C GLU A 179 -11.16 25.70 -2.59
N HIS A 180 -11.22 26.61 -3.57
CA HIS A 180 -12.44 26.95 -4.28
C HIS A 180 -12.56 26.25 -5.64
N PHE A 181 -11.47 25.70 -6.15
CA PHE A 181 -11.43 25.05 -7.45
C PHE A 181 -10.63 23.76 -7.35
N THR A 182 -11.31 22.70 -6.90
CA THR A 182 -10.71 21.40 -6.60
C THR A 182 -10.65 20.46 -7.81
N THR A 183 -11.19 20.87 -8.96
CA THR A 183 -11.22 20.09 -10.22
C THR A 183 -9.84 19.92 -10.86
N ASN A 184 -8.97 20.93 -10.73
CA ASN A 184 -7.58 20.83 -11.17
C ASN A 184 -6.61 21.12 -10.02
N THR A 185 -5.47 20.42 -10.08
CA THR A 185 -4.36 20.62 -9.14
C THR A 185 -3.13 20.95 -9.94
N ARG A 186 -2.48 22.07 -9.64
CA ARG A 186 -1.18 22.42 -10.22
C ARG A 186 -0.11 21.56 -9.57
N LEU A 187 0.77 21.00 -10.39
CA LEU A 187 1.85 20.14 -9.96
C LEU A 187 3.19 20.74 -10.38
N THR A 188 4.19 20.62 -9.52
CA THR A 188 5.60 20.75 -9.90
C THR A 188 6.18 19.35 -9.97
N VAL A 189 6.65 18.97 -11.15
CA VAL A 189 7.15 17.61 -11.41
C VAL A 189 8.60 17.68 -11.85
N THR A 190 9.47 16.95 -11.16
CA THR A 190 10.85 16.77 -11.55
C THR A 190 10.99 15.45 -12.29
N SER A 191 11.33 15.50 -13.57
CA SER A 191 11.68 14.32 -14.35
C SER A 191 13.19 14.08 -14.26
N ILE A 192 13.59 12.83 -14.08
CA ILE A 192 14.99 12.41 -14.03
C ILE A 192 15.15 11.31 -15.07
N LEU A 193 15.81 11.65 -16.18
CA LEU A 193 16.00 10.75 -17.31
C LEU A 193 17.44 10.27 -17.37
N GLU A 194 17.62 9.00 -17.70
CA GLU A 194 18.92 8.46 -18.06
C GLU A 194 19.39 9.08 -19.39
N GLY A 195 20.63 9.55 -19.41
CA GLY A 195 21.32 10.06 -20.58
C GLY A 195 22.75 9.56 -20.64
N HIS A 196 23.47 9.99 -21.67
CA HIS A 196 24.90 9.70 -21.81
C HIS A 196 25.65 11.04 -21.90
N VAL A 197 26.69 11.19 -21.09
CA VAL A 197 27.61 12.33 -21.13
C VAL A 197 29.00 11.74 -21.22
N ASP A 198 29.74 12.10 -22.27
CA ASP A 198 31.11 11.63 -22.53
C ASP A 198 31.26 10.09 -22.50
N GLY A 199 30.24 9.39 -23.02
CA GLY A 199 30.21 7.92 -23.07
C GLY A 199 29.81 7.23 -21.77
N HIS A 200 29.60 7.96 -20.67
CA HIS A 200 29.13 7.43 -19.39
C HIS A 200 27.64 7.70 -19.17
N LYS A 201 26.96 6.77 -18.51
CA LYS A 201 25.57 6.93 -18.06
C LYS A 201 25.50 8.08 -17.05
N ALA A 202 24.66 9.07 -17.33
CA ALA A 202 24.44 10.22 -16.48
C ALA A 202 22.95 10.53 -16.38
N TRP A 203 22.48 10.90 -15.19
CA TRP A 203 21.08 11.28 -14.98
C TRP A 203 20.92 12.78 -15.20
N ARG A 204 19.88 13.17 -15.93
CA ARG A 204 19.51 14.58 -16.15
C ARG A 204 18.17 14.84 -15.48
N SER A 205 18.15 15.79 -14.56
CA SER A 205 16.92 16.27 -13.93
C SER A 205 16.38 17.50 -14.65
N THR A 206 15.06 17.59 -14.78
CA THR A 206 14.36 18.74 -15.36
C THR A 206 13.09 19.00 -14.57
N ASN A 207 12.86 20.26 -14.22
CA ASN A 207 11.64 20.68 -13.55
C ASN A 207 10.59 21.08 -14.58
N HIS A 208 9.36 20.62 -14.38
CA HIS A 208 8.23 20.88 -15.23
C HIS A 208 7.07 21.44 -14.40
N GLU A 209 6.28 22.30 -15.03
CA GLU A 209 4.95 22.63 -14.56
C GLU A 209 3.95 21.62 -15.12
N GLY A 210 3.05 21.17 -14.27
CA GLY A 210 2.01 20.23 -14.63
C GLY A 210 0.64 20.59 -14.06
N THR A 211 -0.39 19.95 -14.58
CA THR A 211 -1.75 20.06 -14.07
C THR A 211 -2.39 18.68 -14.05
N PHE A 212 -2.90 18.28 -12.90
CA PHE A 212 -3.73 17.09 -12.73
C PHE A 212 -5.19 17.49 -12.85
N PHE A 213 -5.91 16.82 -13.74
CA PHE A 213 -7.36 16.97 -13.95
C PHE A 213 -8.05 15.75 -13.35
N THR A 214 -8.75 15.94 -12.23
CA THR A 214 -9.42 14.86 -11.50
C THR A 214 -10.46 14.17 -12.38
N GLY A 215 -11.32 14.95 -13.05
CA GLY A 215 -12.35 14.43 -13.94
C GLY A 215 -11.84 13.64 -15.15
N LEU A 216 -10.60 13.87 -15.60
CA LEU A 216 -9.97 13.08 -16.66
C LEU A 216 -9.00 12.02 -16.15
N ARG A 217 -8.74 11.97 -14.85
CA ARG A 217 -7.70 11.12 -14.25
C ARG A 217 -6.37 11.27 -15.01
N ARG A 218 -6.03 12.52 -15.35
CA ARG A 218 -4.93 12.82 -16.28
C ARG A 218 -4.02 13.90 -15.75
N ILE A 219 -2.72 13.64 -15.81
CA ILE A 219 -1.68 14.67 -15.62
C ILE A 219 -1.24 15.16 -16.99
N ILE A 220 -1.18 16.47 -17.17
CA ILE A 220 -0.54 17.13 -18.29
C ILE A 220 0.71 17.83 -17.76
N ILE A 221 1.88 17.39 -18.20
CA ILE A 221 3.18 17.97 -17.85
C ILE A 221 3.68 18.75 -19.05
N GLN A 222 3.95 20.03 -18.83
CA GLN A 222 4.38 20.94 -19.88
C GLN A 222 5.82 20.63 -20.33
N PRO A 223 6.14 20.87 -21.62
CA PRO A 223 7.50 20.83 -22.12
C PRO A 223 8.45 21.71 -21.31
N ALA A 224 9.56 21.15 -20.85
CA ALA A 224 10.61 21.89 -20.16
C ALA A 224 12.01 21.31 -20.45
N GLY A 225 13.04 22.05 -20.03
CA GLY A 225 14.44 21.70 -20.23
C GLY A 225 14.91 21.78 -21.68
N GLU A 226 16.15 21.38 -21.92
CA GLU A 226 16.78 21.45 -23.25
C GLU A 226 16.07 20.60 -24.30
N ARG A 227 15.50 19.46 -23.87
CA ARG A 227 14.80 18.53 -24.75
C ARG A 227 13.38 18.97 -25.09
N ARG A 228 12.82 19.95 -24.35
CA ARG A 228 11.47 20.50 -24.54
C ARG A 228 10.43 19.40 -24.74
N ILE A 229 10.48 18.39 -23.86
CA ILE A 229 9.54 17.25 -23.87
C ILE A 229 8.45 17.47 -22.84
N GLY A 230 7.21 17.34 -23.29
CA GLY A 230 6.04 17.26 -22.42
C GLY A 230 5.59 15.82 -22.28
N MET A 231 4.70 15.55 -21.33
CA MET A 231 4.08 14.24 -21.22
C MET A 231 2.65 14.32 -20.69
N THR A 232 1.79 13.43 -21.16
CA THR A 232 0.42 13.28 -20.67
C THR A 232 0.26 11.89 -20.09
N CYS A 233 -0.05 11.80 -18.80
CA CYS A 233 -0.20 10.55 -18.07
C CYS A 233 -1.65 10.30 -17.71
N LEU A 234 -2.19 9.14 -18.07
CA LEU A 234 -3.55 8.72 -17.79
C LEU A 234 -3.55 7.60 -16.74
N PHE A 235 -4.35 7.78 -15.69
CA PHE A 235 -4.65 6.74 -14.72
C PHE A 235 -5.91 5.97 -15.16
N ASP A 236 -5.92 4.66 -14.93
CA ASP A 236 -7.07 3.81 -15.26
C ASP A 236 -8.23 3.96 -14.26
N GLY A 237 -7.98 4.55 -13.09
CA GLY A 237 -8.96 4.82 -12.04
C GLY A 237 -9.22 3.66 -11.07
N LEU A 238 -8.55 2.53 -11.25
CA LEU A 238 -8.55 1.43 -10.28
C LEU A 238 -7.21 1.38 -9.57
N ASN A 239 -6.14 1.34 -10.35
CA ASN A 239 -4.78 1.31 -9.86
C ASN A 239 -4.18 2.70 -9.96
N TRP A 240 -4.32 3.45 -8.88
CA TRP A 240 -3.73 4.77 -8.75
C TRP A 240 -2.22 4.76 -8.62
N ASP A 241 -1.57 3.59 -8.49
CA ASP A 241 -0.12 3.44 -8.44
C ASP A 241 0.47 3.10 -9.82
N LYS A 242 -0.34 3.15 -10.88
CA LYS A 242 0.09 2.94 -12.27
C LYS A 242 -0.54 4.00 -13.19
N CYS A 243 0.27 4.56 -14.07
CA CYS A 243 -0.24 5.44 -15.13
C CYS A 243 0.45 5.18 -16.47
N ILE A 244 -0.31 5.41 -17.55
CA ILE A 244 0.17 5.28 -18.92
C ILE A 244 0.47 6.69 -19.44
N CYS A 245 1.74 6.96 -19.71
CA CYS A 245 2.20 8.25 -20.18
C CYS A 245 2.53 8.21 -21.68
N LYS A 246 2.13 9.27 -22.36
CA LYS A 246 2.55 9.58 -23.73
C LYS A 246 3.49 10.77 -23.67
N ILE A 247 4.62 10.66 -24.35
CA ILE A 247 5.63 11.71 -24.42
C ILE A 247 5.39 12.50 -25.70
N LEU A 248 5.36 13.82 -25.57
CA LEU A 248 4.96 14.76 -26.60
C LEU A 248 6.06 15.80 -26.84
N THR A 249 6.23 16.23 -28.08
CA THR A 249 7.05 17.40 -28.42
C THR A 249 6.31 18.71 -28.17
N GLU A 250 7.06 19.76 -27.91
CA GLU A 250 6.53 21.12 -27.88
C GLU A 250 5.97 21.56 -29.25
N GLY A 251 4.87 22.32 -29.22
CA GLY A 251 4.24 22.94 -30.40
C GLY A 251 3.42 22.00 -31.27
N GLY A 252 3.89 20.77 -31.51
CA GLY A 252 3.21 19.81 -32.39
C GLY A 252 2.30 18.81 -31.67
N LEU A 253 2.45 18.64 -30.34
CA LEU A 253 1.77 17.58 -29.57
C LEU A 253 1.89 16.18 -30.22
N GLN A 254 2.98 15.96 -30.97
CA GLN A 254 3.20 14.71 -31.66
C GLN A 254 3.70 13.68 -30.65
N GLU A 255 3.00 12.54 -30.59
CA GLU A 255 3.42 11.41 -29.76
C GLU A 255 4.74 10.84 -30.28
N CYS A 256 5.75 10.87 -29.43
CA CYS A 256 7.09 10.42 -29.78
C CYS A 256 7.65 9.36 -28.82
N GLY A 257 6.92 9.04 -27.77
CA GLY A 257 7.24 7.90 -26.93
C GLY A 257 6.07 7.50 -26.05
N ARG A 258 6.15 6.30 -25.49
CA ARG A 258 5.18 5.78 -24.53
C ARG A 258 5.91 5.19 -23.34
N ALA A 259 5.34 5.35 -22.16
CA ALA A 259 5.86 4.79 -20.93
C ALA A 259 4.72 4.33 -20.04
N ILE A 260 4.98 3.30 -19.25
CA ILE A 260 4.13 2.89 -18.14
C ILE A 260 4.90 3.21 -16.87
N PHE A 261 4.39 4.15 -16.08
CA PHE A 261 4.98 4.50 -14.81
C PHE A 261 4.28 3.77 -13.68
N ARG A 262 5.06 3.34 -12.69
CA ARG A 262 4.58 2.74 -11.45
C ARG A 262 5.13 3.52 -10.27
N LYS A 263 4.31 3.71 -9.24
CA LYS A 263 4.74 4.34 -8.00
C LYS A 263 5.79 3.46 -7.30
N MET A 264 6.83 4.08 -6.75
CA MET A 264 7.83 3.42 -5.91
C MET A 264 7.43 3.46 -4.44
#